data_AF-A0A1Y4IJY6-F1
#
_entry.id   AF-A0A1Y4IJY6-F1
#
_cell.length_a   1.000
_cell.length_b   1.000
_cell.length_c   1.000
_cell.angle_alpha   90.00
_cell.angle_beta   90.00
_cell.angle_gamma   90.00
#
_symmetry.space_group_name_H-M   'P 1'
#
loop_
_entity.id
_entity.type
_entity.pdbx_description
1 polymer ?
#
loop_
_entity_poly.entity_id
_entity_poly.type
_entity_poly.pdbx_seq_one_letter_code
_entity_poly.pdbx_strand_id
1 'polypeptide(L)'
;MTEIDKRRYAYEKAIEAYWKHVDRYHTWMNYYSLFNGALFVGFCTLLTATTKINLNTDSIDLINNYDYYTILICIIGVIASICWRLSLSGHMKWEKNWMNIIELYEQSRFGIYTIINMNVSDMEKLTNSFRNHQLSNDERIKAFSTHFITSIFIESIILGWLLYLFIFLYNIDFAGCKCTMVFLSIIFILIYFIRMFYYICKNGFYSDVKGKIWINKFI
;
A
#
# COMPACT_ATOMS: atom_id res chain seq x y z
N MET A 1 1.97 -44.33 -5.14
CA MET A 1 1.55 -43.11 -4.41
C MET A 1 0.04 -43.00 -4.50
N THR A 2 -0.66 -43.06 -3.37
CA THR A 2 -2.13 -43.01 -3.34
C THR A 2 -2.64 -41.59 -3.67
N GLU A 3 -3.92 -41.46 -4.05
CA GLU A 3 -4.60 -40.15 -4.23
C GLU A 3 -4.42 -39.23 -3.01
N ILE A 4 -4.46 -39.81 -1.82
CA ILE A 4 -4.31 -39.10 -0.54
C ILE A 4 -2.89 -38.56 -0.39
N ASP A 5 -1.88 -39.38 -0.71
CA ASP A 5 -0.47 -38.97 -0.67
C ASP A 5 -0.19 -37.83 -1.67
N LYS A 6 -0.78 -37.89 -2.87
CA LYS A 6 -0.66 -36.83 -3.89
C LYS A 6 -1.26 -35.51 -3.40
N ARG A 7 -2.45 -35.55 -2.78
CA ARG A 7 -3.10 -34.35 -2.23
C ARG A 7 -2.30 -33.76 -1.08
N ARG A 8 -1.81 -34.59 -0.16
CA ARG A 8 -0.96 -34.14 0.95
C ARG A 8 0.32 -33.48 0.43
N TYR A 9 1.00 -34.10 -0.53
CA TYR A 9 2.21 -33.53 -1.14
C TYR A 9 1.93 -32.19 -1.84
N ALA A 10 0.84 -32.09 -2.61
CA ALA A 10 0.45 -30.84 -3.27
C ALA A 10 0.15 -29.72 -2.27
N TYR A 11 -0.50 -30.05 -1.16
CA TYR A 11 -0.79 -29.13 -0.06
C TYR A 11 0.47 -28.62 0.64
N GLU A 12 1.37 -29.53 1.02
CA GLU A 12 2.66 -29.18 1.62
C GLU A 12 3.49 -28.28 0.68
N LYS A 13 3.48 -28.60 -0.62
CA LYS A 13 4.13 -27.76 -1.65
C LYS A 13 3.47 -26.39 -1.83
N ALA A 14 2.15 -26.30 -1.72
CA ALA A 14 1.45 -25.01 -1.79
C ALA A 14 1.80 -24.10 -0.61
N ILE A 15 1.98 -24.67 0.59
CA ILE A 15 2.46 -23.95 1.78
C ILE A 15 3.92 -23.52 1.60
N GLU A 16 4.80 -24.42 1.12
CA GLU A 16 6.20 -24.08 0.85
C GLU A 16 6.32 -22.94 -0.18
N ALA A 17 5.51 -23.00 -1.25
CA ALA A 17 5.46 -21.95 -2.26
C ALA A 17 4.99 -20.61 -1.69
N TYR A 18 4.05 -20.62 -0.75
CA TYR A 18 3.60 -19.41 -0.05
C TYR A 18 4.71 -18.74 0.73
N TRP A 19 5.41 -19.48 1.59
CA TRP A 19 6.52 -18.92 2.37
C TRP A 19 7.61 -18.31 1.49
N LYS A 20 7.98 -18.99 0.40
CA LYS A 20 8.94 -18.45 -0.58
C LYS A 20 8.44 -17.17 -1.26
N HIS A 21 7.14 -17.11 -1.59
CA HIS A 21 6.57 -15.93 -2.23
C HIS A 21 6.45 -14.74 -1.25
N VAL A 22 6.07 -14.99 0.00
CA VAL A 22 6.01 -13.99 1.07
C VAL A 22 7.39 -13.41 1.36
N ASP A 23 8.41 -14.25 1.50
CA ASP A 23 9.80 -13.81 1.70
C ASP A 23 10.32 -12.93 0.55
N ARG A 24 10.06 -13.38 -0.69
CA ARG A 24 10.37 -12.59 -1.89
C ARG A 24 9.61 -11.27 -1.90
N TYR A 25 8.35 -11.26 -1.50
CA TYR A 25 7.54 -10.05 -1.41
C TYR A 25 8.10 -9.06 -0.38
N HIS A 26 8.46 -9.50 0.83
CA HIS A 26 9.10 -8.64 1.83
C HIS A 26 10.40 -8.04 1.31
N THR A 27 11.20 -8.82 0.58
CA THR A 27 12.43 -8.33 -0.07
C THR A 27 12.12 -7.21 -1.08
N TRP A 28 11.16 -7.41 -1.98
CA TRP A 28 10.76 -6.38 -2.94
C TRP A 28 10.17 -5.14 -2.26
N MET A 29 9.36 -5.34 -1.23
CA MET A 29 8.76 -4.27 -0.44
C MET A 29 9.82 -3.37 0.18
N ASN A 30 10.86 -3.97 0.75
CA ASN A 30 12.00 -3.26 1.32
C ASN A 30 12.78 -2.50 0.25
N TYR A 31 13.02 -3.10 -0.93
CA TYR A 31 13.70 -2.41 -2.02
C TYR A 31 12.93 -1.18 -2.51
N TYR A 32 11.60 -1.26 -2.66
CA TYR A 32 10.80 -0.09 -3.00
C TYR A 32 10.88 1.01 -1.94
N SER A 33 10.85 0.64 -0.65
CA SER A 33 10.96 1.61 0.45
C SER A 33 12.34 2.28 0.48
N LEU A 34 13.41 1.50 0.35
CA LEU A 34 14.78 2.01 0.34
C LEU A 34 15.03 2.90 -0.87
N PHE A 35 14.57 2.50 -2.05
CA PHE A 35 14.72 3.29 -3.27
C PHE A 35 13.98 4.62 -3.17
N ASN A 36 12.72 4.62 -2.72
CA ASN A 36 11.98 5.87 -2.49
C ASN A 36 12.63 6.75 -1.41
N GLY A 37 13.15 6.15 -0.34
CA GLY A 37 13.91 6.88 0.68
C GLY A 37 15.18 7.53 0.11
N ALA A 38 15.93 6.82 -0.72
CA ALA A 38 17.12 7.35 -1.39
C ALA A 38 16.78 8.50 -2.36
N LEU A 39 15.68 8.37 -3.11
CA LEU A 39 15.19 9.46 -3.96
C LEU A 39 14.82 10.70 -3.15
N PHE A 40 14.18 10.52 -1.99
CA PHE A 40 13.85 11.63 -1.10
C PHE A 40 15.10 12.32 -0.53
N VAL A 41 16.10 11.55 -0.09
CA VAL A 41 17.39 12.12 0.35
C VAL A 41 18.06 12.89 -0.80
N GLY A 42 18.14 12.30 -2.00
CA GLY A 42 18.70 12.95 -3.17
C GLY A 42 17.97 14.24 -3.54
N PHE A 43 16.64 14.23 -3.45
CA PHE A 43 15.80 15.42 -3.63
C PHE A 43 16.14 16.53 -2.62
N CYS A 44 16.22 16.22 -1.32
CA CYS A 44 16.59 17.19 -0.29
C CYS A 44 18.02 17.73 -0.48
N THR A 45 18.96 16.87 -0.90
CA THR A 45 20.33 17.29 -1.22
C THR A 45 20.36 18.25 -2.40
N LEU A 46 19.65 17.94 -3.49
CA LEU A 46 19.57 18.84 -4.63
C LEU A 46 18.94 20.18 -4.26
N LEU A 47 17.90 20.19 -3.42
CA LEU A 47 17.22 21.43 -3.01
C LEU A 47 18.09 22.34 -2.14
N THR A 48 18.94 21.76 -1.29
CA THR A 48 19.82 22.51 -0.37
C THR A 48 21.21 22.80 -0.95
N ALA A 49 21.57 22.16 -2.07
CA ALA A 49 22.85 22.39 -2.72
C ALA A 49 22.96 23.85 -3.23
N THR A 50 24.01 24.54 -2.78
CA THR A 50 24.37 25.86 -3.30
C THR A 50 25.29 25.69 -4.51
N THR A 51 24.86 26.18 -5.68
CA THR A 51 25.65 26.09 -6.91
C THR A 51 26.40 27.37 -7.25
N LYS A 52 25.86 28.52 -6.84
CA LYS A 52 26.44 29.83 -7.11
C LYS A 52 26.19 30.75 -5.93
N ILE A 53 27.20 31.52 -5.57
CA ILE A 53 27.10 32.58 -4.57
C ILE A 53 27.04 33.89 -5.36
N ASN A 54 25.95 34.63 -5.23
CA ASN A 54 25.80 35.95 -5.80
C ASN A 54 26.13 36.99 -4.73
N LEU A 55 27.20 37.74 -4.95
CA LEU A 55 27.61 38.82 -4.06
C LEU A 55 27.00 40.11 -4.60
N ASN A 56 25.88 40.53 -4.03
CA ASN A 56 25.37 41.88 -4.22
C ASN A 56 26.01 42.80 -3.18
N THR A 57 26.03 44.11 -3.44
CA THR A 57 26.65 45.10 -2.56
C THR A 57 26.08 45.09 -1.13
N ASP A 58 24.84 44.62 -0.95
CA ASP A 58 24.12 44.61 0.33
C ASP A 58 23.67 43.22 0.80
N SER A 59 23.80 42.16 -0.01
CA SER A 59 23.39 40.78 0.37
C SER A 59 24.20 39.68 -0.32
N ILE A 60 24.31 38.53 0.36
CA ILE A 60 24.85 37.30 -0.18
C ILE A 60 23.67 36.38 -0.52
N ASP A 61 23.40 36.17 -1.80
CA ASP A 61 22.32 35.29 -2.26
C ASP A 61 22.91 33.94 -2.71
N LEU A 62 22.39 32.85 -2.16
CA LEU A 62 22.77 31.49 -2.55
C LEU A 62 21.81 30.99 -3.63
N ILE A 63 22.33 30.73 -4.82
CA ILE A 63 21.54 30.30 -5.98
C ILE A 63 21.75 28.82 -6.23
N ASN A 64 20.64 28.12 -6.50
CA ASN A 64 20.60 26.73 -6.91
C ASN A 64 20.15 26.64 -8.38
N ASN A 65 20.90 25.90 -9.20
CA ASN A 65 20.62 25.70 -10.63
C ASN A 65 20.33 24.22 -10.96
N TYR A 66 19.91 23.43 -9.97
CA TYR A 66 19.59 22.01 -10.17
C TYR A 66 18.11 21.73 -10.43
N ASP A 67 17.32 22.75 -10.78
CA ASP A 67 15.88 22.63 -11.02
C ASP A 67 15.51 21.46 -11.94
N TYR A 68 16.21 21.30 -13.07
CA TYR A 68 15.96 20.19 -14.00
C TYR A 68 16.21 18.80 -13.39
N TYR A 69 17.26 18.66 -12.58
CA TYR A 69 17.56 17.40 -11.89
C TYR A 69 16.56 17.12 -10.77
N THR A 70 16.10 18.16 -10.08
CA THR A 70 15.06 18.07 -9.06
C THR A 70 13.74 17.56 -9.66
N ILE A 71 13.32 18.09 -10.82
CA ILE A 71 12.15 17.58 -11.55
C ILE A 71 12.35 16.11 -11.94
N LEU A 72 13.53 15.76 -12.45
CA LEU A 72 13.83 14.40 -12.88
C LEU A 72 13.69 13.42 -11.70
N ILE A 73 14.21 13.76 -10.53
CA ILE A 73 14.05 12.96 -9.31
C ILE A 73 12.58 12.85 -8.93
N CYS A 74 11.79 13.92 -9.01
CA CYS A 74 10.37 13.85 -8.71
C CYS A 74 9.60 12.93 -9.67
N ILE A 75 9.89 12.98 -10.98
CA ILE A 75 9.29 12.07 -11.97
C ILE A 75 9.63 10.61 -11.64
N ILE A 76 10.91 10.33 -11.35
CA ILE A 76 11.36 8.99 -10.96
C ILE A 76 10.67 8.56 -9.65
N GLY A 77 10.51 9.46 -8.68
CA GLY A 77 9.80 9.22 -7.43
C GLY A 77 8.34 8.85 -7.61
N VAL A 78 7.61 9.55 -8.50
CA VAL A 78 6.24 9.21 -8.87
C VAL A 78 6.17 7.81 -9.48
N ILE A 79 7.01 7.52 -10.49
CA ILE A 79 7.01 6.22 -11.18
C ILE A 79 7.31 5.10 -10.18
N ALA A 80 8.35 5.25 -9.37
CA ALA A 80 8.76 4.27 -8.37
C ALA A 80 7.64 3.98 -7.36
N SER A 81 6.96 5.02 -6.88
CA SER A 81 5.86 4.90 -5.92
C SER A 81 4.62 4.25 -6.53
N ILE A 82 4.32 4.52 -7.81
CA ILE A 82 3.23 3.83 -8.54
C ILE A 82 3.56 2.35 -8.72
N CYS A 83 4.79 2.01 -9.12
CA CYS A 83 5.23 0.61 -9.24
C CYS A 83 5.12 -0.11 -7.89
N TRP A 84 5.50 0.56 -6.80
CA TRP A 84 5.35 0.04 -5.44
C TRP A 84 3.88 -0.27 -5.11
N ARG A 85 2.98 0.68 -5.42
CA ARG A 85 1.54 0.54 -5.20
C ARG A 85 0.92 -0.62 -5.99
N LEU A 86 1.34 -0.78 -7.24
CA LEU A 86 0.89 -1.86 -8.12
C LEU A 86 1.40 -3.23 -7.62
N SER A 87 2.65 -3.30 -7.17
CA SER A 87 3.24 -4.50 -6.57
C SER A 87 2.45 -4.97 -5.34
N LEU A 88 2.12 -4.03 -4.43
CA LEU A 88 1.25 -4.30 -3.27
C LEU A 88 -0.12 -4.83 -3.70
N SER A 89 -0.75 -4.20 -4.70
CA SER A 89 -2.06 -4.65 -5.20
C SER A 89 -2.01 -6.04 -5.83
N GLY A 90 -0.93 -6.35 -6.58
CA GLY A 90 -0.71 -7.66 -7.16
C GLY A 90 -0.55 -8.73 -6.10
N HIS A 91 0.26 -8.46 -5.07
CA HIS A 91 0.46 -9.37 -3.95
C HIS A 91 -0.84 -9.66 -3.20
N MET A 92 -1.64 -8.63 -2.89
CA MET A 92 -2.94 -8.81 -2.22
C MET A 92 -3.90 -9.70 -3.02
N LYS A 93 -3.97 -9.54 -4.35
CA LYS A 93 -4.80 -10.39 -5.22
C LYS A 93 -4.28 -11.82 -5.27
N TRP A 94 -2.97 -11.99 -5.34
CA TRP A 94 -2.33 -13.30 -5.33
C TRP A 94 -2.56 -14.03 -4.01
N GLU A 95 -2.40 -13.35 -2.88
CA GLU A 95 -2.62 -13.90 -1.54
C GLU A 95 -4.08 -14.35 -1.37
N LYS A 96 -5.05 -13.53 -1.82
CA LYS A 96 -6.46 -13.91 -1.81
C LYS A 96 -6.74 -15.16 -2.66
N ASN A 97 -6.14 -15.25 -3.85
CA ASN A 97 -6.28 -16.42 -4.70
C ASN A 97 -5.64 -17.67 -4.08
N TRP A 98 -4.46 -17.53 -3.48
CA TRP A 98 -3.78 -18.62 -2.78
C TRP A 98 -4.60 -19.13 -1.60
N MET A 99 -5.16 -18.22 -0.78
CA MET A 99 -6.06 -18.59 0.32
C MET A 99 -7.26 -19.39 -0.16
N ASN A 100 -7.94 -18.95 -1.23
CA ASN A 100 -9.06 -19.70 -1.81
C ASN A 100 -8.66 -21.12 -2.24
N ILE A 101 -7.46 -21.30 -2.80
CA ILE A 101 -6.95 -22.62 -3.21
C ILE A 101 -6.72 -23.51 -2.00
N ILE A 102 -6.11 -22.98 -0.93
CA ILE A 102 -5.88 -23.73 0.31
C ILE A 102 -7.20 -24.14 0.97
N GLU A 103 -8.16 -23.22 1.04
CA GLU A 103 -9.51 -23.50 1.57
C GLU A 103 -10.21 -24.64 0.81
N LEU A 104 -10.05 -24.71 -0.52
CA LEU A 104 -10.56 -25.82 -1.33
C LEU A 104 -9.93 -27.17 -0.97
N TYR A 105 -8.62 -27.20 -0.67
CA TYR A 105 -7.96 -28.43 -0.24
C TYR A 105 -8.40 -28.87 1.17
N GLU A 106 -8.65 -27.91 2.04
CA GLU A 106 -9.00 -28.13 3.46
C GLU A 106 -10.44 -28.58 3.72
N GLN A 107 -11.39 -28.23 2.86
CA GLN A 107 -12.80 -28.67 2.97
C GLN A 107 -12.97 -30.21 3.03
N SER A 108 -11.91 -30.98 2.76
CA SER A 108 -11.94 -32.44 2.71
C SER A 108 -11.80 -33.16 4.05
N ARG A 109 -11.36 -32.53 5.18
CA ARG A 109 -11.46 -33.18 6.51
C ARG A 109 -11.21 -32.32 7.77
N PHE A 110 -10.36 -31.30 7.73
CA PHE A 110 -10.04 -30.44 8.89
C PHE A 110 -9.66 -29.04 8.38
N GLY A 111 -10.61 -28.10 8.38
CA GLY A 111 -10.37 -26.73 7.92
C GLY A 111 -9.64 -25.91 8.97
N ILE A 112 -8.31 -25.94 8.98
CA ILE A 112 -7.48 -25.24 9.97
C ILE A 112 -7.33 -23.77 9.56
N TYR A 113 -7.10 -23.48 8.28
CA TYR A 113 -6.96 -22.13 7.74
C TYR A 113 -8.30 -21.40 7.55
N THR A 114 -9.42 -22.12 7.59
CA THR A 114 -10.76 -21.52 7.67
C THR A 114 -11.12 -21.06 9.09
N ILE A 115 -10.40 -21.51 10.12
CA ILE A 115 -10.70 -21.17 11.52
C ILE A 115 -10.00 -19.86 11.93
N ILE A 116 -10.76 -18.96 12.54
CA ILE A 116 -10.25 -17.80 13.25
C ILE A 116 -10.48 -18.03 14.74
N ASN A 117 -9.38 -18.16 15.49
CA ASN A 117 -9.41 -18.29 16.94
C ASN A 117 -9.00 -16.97 17.59
N MET A 118 -9.96 -16.22 18.12
CA MET A 118 -9.73 -14.91 18.75
C MET A 118 -10.82 -14.55 19.76
N ASN A 119 -10.53 -13.58 20.63
CA ASN A 119 -11.48 -13.12 21.63
C ASN A 119 -12.65 -12.37 21.00
N VAL A 120 -13.83 -12.46 21.63
CA VAL A 120 -15.04 -11.75 21.21
C VAL A 120 -14.84 -10.22 21.24
N SER A 121 -14.03 -9.70 22.16
CA SER A 121 -13.69 -8.28 22.26
C SER A 121 -13.10 -7.70 20.98
N ASP A 122 -12.39 -8.54 20.26
CA ASP A 122 -11.58 -8.20 19.09
C ASP A 122 -12.39 -8.31 17.80
N MET A 123 -13.63 -8.80 17.89
CA MET A 123 -14.61 -8.83 16.81
C MET A 123 -15.59 -7.65 16.89
N GLU A 124 -16.01 -7.17 15.73
CA GLU A 124 -17.07 -6.17 15.58
C GLU A 124 -18.35 -6.84 15.07
N LYS A 125 -19.51 -6.49 15.66
CA LYS A 125 -20.86 -6.98 15.29
C LYS A 125 -21.10 -8.48 15.42
N LEU A 126 -20.26 -9.19 16.17
CA LEU A 126 -20.47 -10.60 16.53
C LEU A 126 -21.74 -10.72 17.37
N THR A 127 -22.80 -11.29 16.80
CA THR A 127 -24.11 -11.38 17.47
C THR A 127 -24.30 -12.68 18.27
N ASN A 128 -23.54 -13.73 17.95
CA ASN A 128 -23.66 -15.07 18.57
C ASN A 128 -22.31 -15.60 19.10
N SER A 129 -21.75 -14.95 20.13
CA SER A 129 -20.43 -15.25 20.72
C SER A 129 -20.29 -16.62 21.41
N PHE A 130 -21.39 -17.37 21.59
CA PHE A 130 -21.42 -18.62 22.35
C PHE A 130 -21.30 -19.89 21.49
N ARG A 131 -21.29 -19.78 20.16
CA ARG A 131 -21.18 -20.94 19.25
C ARG A 131 -20.25 -20.64 18.08
N ASN A 132 -19.59 -21.68 17.57
CA ASN A 132 -18.85 -21.60 16.31
C ASN A 132 -19.81 -21.12 15.21
N HIS A 133 -19.44 -20.07 14.49
CA HIS A 133 -20.26 -19.52 13.42
C HIS A 133 -19.40 -19.15 12.23
N GLN A 134 -19.99 -19.25 11.05
CA GLN A 134 -19.40 -18.73 9.84
C GLN A 134 -19.56 -17.21 9.83
N LEU A 135 -18.47 -16.50 9.57
CA LEU A 135 -18.42 -15.04 9.57
C LEU A 135 -19.13 -14.50 8.32
N SER A 136 -20.09 -13.62 8.57
CA SER A 136 -20.82 -12.87 7.55
C SER A 136 -19.99 -11.69 7.03
N ASN A 137 -20.42 -11.06 5.93
CA ASN A 137 -19.73 -9.87 5.38
C ASN A 137 -19.72 -8.67 6.36
N ASP A 138 -20.66 -8.67 7.30
CA ASP A 138 -20.90 -7.54 8.19
C ASP A 138 -20.06 -7.63 9.47
N GLU A 139 -19.58 -8.83 9.80
CA GLU A 139 -18.68 -9.11 10.91
C GLU A 139 -17.22 -8.89 10.50
N ARG A 140 -16.45 -8.24 11.37
CA ARG A 140 -15.09 -7.80 11.06
C ARG A 140 -14.18 -7.98 12.26
N ILE A 141 -12.91 -8.31 11.99
CA ILE A 141 -11.86 -8.25 13.02
C ILE A 141 -11.49 -6.79 13.22
N LYS A 142 -11.38 -6.32 14.46
CA LYS A 142 -10.86 -4.98 14.80
C LYS A 142 -9.33 -4.89 14.62
N ALA A 143 -8.84 -5.39 13.49
CA ALA A 143 -7.44 -5.33 13.09
C ALA A 143 -7.35 -4.64 11.74
N PHE A 144 -6.61 -3.55 11.70
CA PHE A 144 -6.31 -2.87 10.44
C PHE A 144 -5.49 -3.79 9.56
N SER A 145 -5.90 -3.92 8.30
CA SER A 145 -5.11 -4.69 7.34
C SER A 145 -3.76 -4.00 7.11
N THR A 146 -2.65 -4.73 7.26
CA THR A 146 -1.31 -4.20 6.95
C THR A 146 -1.27 -3.65 5.52
N HIS A 147 -1.85 -4.38 4.57
CA HIS A 147 -1.97 -3.94 3.17
C HIS A 147 -2.70 -2.61 3.02
N PHE A 148 -3.70 -2.36 3.86
CA PHE A 148 -4.44 -1.10 3.85
C PHE A 148 -3.60 0.07 4.36
N ILE A 149 -2.94 -0.08 5.53
CA ILE A 149 -2.06 0.96 6.10
C ILE A 149 -0.93 1.29 5.12
N THR A 150 -0.28 0.25 4.61
CA THR A 150 0.80 0.36 3.64
C THR A 150 0.31 1.03 2.35
N SER A 151 -0.90 0.71 1.87
CA SER A 151 -1.48 1.37 0.71
C SER A 151 -1.64 2.87 0.94
N ILE A 152 -2.15 3.29 2.10
CA ILE A 152 -2.30 4.73 2.41
C ILE A 152 -0.94 5.42 2.42
N PHE A 153 0.06 4.79 3.04
CA PHE A 153 1.41 5.33 3.10
C PHE A 153 2.04 5.52 1.71
N ILE A 154 1.93 4.54 0.82
CA ILE A 154 2.45 4.68 -0.55
C ILE A 154 1.72 5.79 -1.29
N GLU A 155 0.39 5.88 -1.14
CA GLU A 155 -0.42 6.90 -1.81
C GLU A 155 -0.06 8.32 -1.29
N SER A 156 0.27 8.48 -0.01
CA SER A 156 0.75 9.77 0.51
C SER A 156 2.12 10.17 -0.08
N ILE A 157 3.01 9.21 -0.35
CA ILE A 157 4.28 9.46 -1.03
C ILE A 157 4.03 9.92 -2.47
N ILE A 158 3.15 9.22 -3.22
CA ILE A 158 2.78 9.61 -4.59
C ILE A 158 2.25 11.05 -4.60
N LEU A 159 1.36 11.37 -3.67
CA LEU A 159 0.80 12.72 -3.53
C LEU A 159 1.89 13.75 -3.23
N GLY A 160 2.84 13.44 -2.34
CA GLY A 160 3.98 14.31 -2.05
C GLY A 160 4.80 14.67 -3.29
N TRP A 161 5.17 13.67 -4.10
CA TRP A 161 5.91 13.90 -5.33
C TRP A 161 5.12 14.72 -6.36
N LEU A 162 3.82 14.45 -6.52
CA LEU A 162 2.95 15.18 -7.43
C LEU A 162 2.74 16.63 -7.00
N LEU A 163 2.54 16.88 -5.70
CA LEU A 163 2.42 18.25 -5.17
C LEU A 163 3.64 19.09 -5.52
N TYR A 164 4.84 18.55 -5.35
CA TYR A 164 6.06 19.28 -5.70
C TYR A 164 6.15 19.57 -7.21
N LEU A 165 5.83 18.58 -8.06
CA LEU A 165 5.77 18.79 -9.51
C LEU A 165 4.78 19.91 -9.88
N PHE A 166 3.63 19.98 -9.22
CA PHE A 166 2.67 21.06 -9.43
C PHE A 166 3.21 22.43 -8.99
N ILE A 167 3.88 22.51 -7.84
CA ILE A 167 4.52 23.76 -7.38
C ILE A 167 5.59 24.21 -8.38
N PHE A 168 6.42 23.29 -8.86
CA PHE A 168 7.43 23.59 -9.85
C PHE A 168 6.80 24.12 -11.16
N LEU A 169 5.76 23.46 -11.67
CA LEU A 169 5.05 23.89 -12.86
C LEU A 169 4.36 25.24 -12.69
N TYR A 170 3.91 25.59 -11.48
CA TYR A 170 3.36 26.91 -11.18
C TYR A 170 4.41 28.03 -11.27
N ASN A 171 5.65 27.75 -10.86
CA ASN A 171 6.74 28.72 -10.88
C ASN A 171 7.27 28.99 -12.31
N ILE A 172 7.02 28.10 -13.27
CA ILE A 172 7.32 28.37 -14.68
C ILE A 172 6.29 29.37 -15.23
N ASP A 173 6.77 30.49 -15.76
CA ASP A 173 5.93 31.55 -16.30
C ASP A 173 5.34 31.19 -17.68
N PHE A 174 4.31 30.35 -17.69
CA PHE A 174 3.50 30.10 -18.89
C PHE A 174 2.42 31.17 -19.00
N ALA A 175 2.61 32.09 -19.94
CA ALA A 175 1.73 33.19 -20.36
C ALA A 175 0.22 32.94 -20.09
N GLY A 176 -0.28 33.38 -18.93
CA GLY A 176 -1.72 33.39 -18.58
C GLY A 176 -2.33 32.08 -18.06
N CYS A 177 -1.59 30.97 -18.02
CA CYS A 177 -2.12 29.65 -17.60
C CYS A 177 -1.87 29.30 -16.11
N LYS A 178 -1.38 30.23 -15.29
CA LYS A 178 -1.10 29.95 -13.86
C LYS A 178 -2.38 29.61 -13.08
N CYS A 179 -3.47 30.33 -13.30
CA CYS A 179 -4.74 30.09 -12.62
C CYS A 179 -5.37 28.74 -13.01
N THR A 180 -5.24 28.32 -14.27
CA THR A 180 -5.76 27.03 -14.73
C THR A 180 -4.97 25.86 -14.15
N MET A 181 -3.65 25.97 -14.03
CA MET A 181 -2.80 24.95 -13.42
C MET A 181 -3.05 24.78 -11.92
N VAL A 182 -3.27 25.88 -11.17
CA VAL A 182 -3.66 25.83 -9.75
C VAL A 182 -5.04 25.19 -9.59
N PHE A 183 -5.99 25.54 -10.46
CA PHE A 183 -7.32 24.94 -10.41
C PHE A 183 -7.28 23.43 -10.70
N LEU A 184 -6.48 23.01 -11.69
CA LEU A 184 -6.28 21.60 -12.02
C LEU A 184 -5.60 20.83 -10.89
N SER A 185 -4.60 21.41 -10.20
CA SER A 185 -3.94 20.75 -9.07
C SER A 185 -4.88 20.60 -7.87
N ILE A 186 -5.70 21.61 -7.57
CA ILE A 186 -6.75 21.52 -6.53
C ILE A 186 -7.78 20.45 -6.89
N ILE A 187 -8.27 20.41 -8.13
CA ILE A 187 -9.18 19.36 -8.60
C ILE A 187 -8.54 17.98 -8.46
N PHE A 188 -7.26 17.83 -8.83
CA PHE A 188 -6.56 16.56 -8.74
C PHE A 188 -6.44 16.09 -7.28
N ILE A 189 -6.10 16.99 -6.36
CA ILE A 189 -6.05 16.72 -4.92
C ILE A 189 -7.43 16.32 -4.39
N LEU A 190 -8.49 17.04 -4.79
CA LEU A 190 -9.87 16.73 -4.41
C LEU A 190 -10.31 15.35 -4.95
N ILE A 191 -10.04 15.04 -6.21
CA ILE A 191 -10.32 13.73 -6.81
C ILE A 191 -9.58 12.63 -6.05
N TYR A 192 -8.32 12.87 -5.69
CA TYR A 192 -7.53 11.94 -4.88
C TYR A 192 -8.17 11.71 -3.51
N PHE A 193 -8.56 12.77 -2.79
CA PHE A 193 -9.24 12.63 -1.49
C PHE A 193 -10.59 11.92 -1.62
N ILE A 194 -11.38 12.22 -2.64
CA ILE A 194 -12.66 11.55 -2.92
C ILE A 194 -12.43 10.08 -3.21
N ARG A 195 -11.43 9.73 -4.04
CA ARG A 195 -11.09 8.34 -4.36
C ARG A 195 -10.57 7.61 -3.13
N MET A 196 -9.75 8.26 -2.30
CA MET A 196 -9.23 7.71 -1.06
C MET A 196 -10.39 7.46 -0.08
N PHE A 197 -11.27 8.43 0.13
CA PHE A 197 -12.47 8.29 0.95
C PHE A 197 -13.40 7.18 0.43
N TYR A 198 -13.64 7.11 -0.88
CA TYR A 198 -14.42 6.05 -1.50
C TYR A 198 -13.77 4.67 -1.30
N TYR A 199 -12.45 4.57 -1.44
CA TYR A 199 -11.72 3.33 -1.22
C TYR A 199 -11.82 2.87 0.24
N ILE A 200 -11.69 3.80 1.20
CA ILE A 200 -11.88 3.55 2.62
C ILE A 200 -13.30 3.07 2.90
N CYS A 201 -14.33 3.76 2.40
CA CYS A 201 -15.72 3.40 2.61
C CYS A 201 -16.09 2.04 1.99
N LYS A 202 -15.56 1.74 0.79
CA LYS A 202 -15.89 0.53 0.05
C LYS A 202 -15.21 -0.72 0.60
N ASN A 203 -13.92 -0.65 0.88
CA ASN A 203 -13.14 -1.83 1.27
C ASN A 203 -13.11 -2.04 2.79
N GLY A 204 -13.47 -1.04 3.58
CA GLY A 204 -13.37 -1.10 5.03
C GLY A 204 -11.92 -1.08 5.52
N PHE A 205 -11.73 -0.64 6.76
CA PHE A 205 -10.41 -0.61 7.42
C PHE A 205 -9.87 -1.99 7.80
N TYR A 206 -10.78 -2.95 7.91
CA TYR A 206 -10.56 -4.22 8.58
C TYR A 206 -10.32 -5.35 7.59
N SER A 207 -9.55 -6.35 8.03
CA SER A 207 -9.26 -7.53 7.23
C SER A 207 -10.54 -8.30 6.85
N ASP A 208 -10.60 -8.75 5.59
CA ASP A 208 -11.70 -9.59 5.08
C ASP A 208 -11.69 -10.94 5.80
N VAL A 209 -12.82 -11.25 6.46
CA VAL A 209 -13.03 -12.50 7.18
C VAL A 209 -14.19 -13.32 6.62
N LYS A 210 -14.74 -12.91 5.48
CA LYS A 210 -15.88 -13.57 4.87
C LYS A 210 -15.59 -15.06 4.66
N GLY A 211 -16.55 -15.89 5.07
CA GLY A 211 -16.51 -17.34 4.81
C GLY A 211 -15.66 -18.13 5.78
N LYS A 212 -14.90 -17.46 6.67
CA LYS A 212 -14.13 -18.09 7.73
C LYS A 212 -15.03 -18.46 8.92
N ILE A 213 -14.62 -19.47 9.67
CA ILE A 213 -15.32 -19.97 10.86
C ILE A 213 -14.65 -19.35 12.09
N TRP A 214 -15.40 -18.60 12.88
CA TRP A 214 -14.89 -18.12 14.16
C TRP A 214 -15.07 -19.18 15.25
N ILE A 215 -14.05 -19.34 16.10
CA ILE A 215 -14.07 -20.17 17.29
C ILE A 215 -13.60 -19.33 18.48
N ASN A 216 -14.33 -19.42 19.59
CA ASN A 216 -13.95 -18.73 20.83
C ASN A 216 -12.70 -19.35 21.44
N LYS A 217 -11.78 -18.51 21.92
CA LYS A 217 -10.55 -18.94 22.57
C LYS A 217 -10.84 -19.45 23.98
N PHE A 218 -11.44 -20.63 24.10
CA PHE A 218 -11.52 -21.40 25.32
C PHE A 218 -10.85 -22.77 25.10
N ILE A 219 -9.52 -22.73 25.00
CA ILE A 219 -8.58 -23.74 25.49
C ILE A 219 -7.53 -22.98 26.28
#